data_AF-A0A970WH93-F1
#
_entry.id   AF-A0A970WH93-F1
#
_cell.length_a   1.000
_cell.length_b   1.000
_cell.length_c   1.000
_cell.angle_alpha   90.00
_cell.angle_beta   90.00
_cell.angle_gamma   90.00
#
_symmetry.space_group_name_H-M   'P 1'
#
loop_
_entity.id
_entity.type
_entity.pdbx_description
1 polymer ?
#
loop_
_entity_poly.entity_id
_entity_poly.type
_entity_poly.pdbx_seq_one_letter_code
_entity_poly.pdbx_strand_id
1 'polypeptide(L)'
;MARCWDRLISFQVPLFDKQEKASWGYIDLLGVILKGTPVVVELKKEPATNPVGGTKASESPLRMVLEAAAYAIALRKNWGRFRPEFVQRLKTLELPDSTIAGVPQELSTVRLVGLAPASYWIDWLPVTAKGLKVTPDAWRAFADLLAKFDQAGLPVSFASLSGDIESPESLAAQPLERFPLISA
;
A
#
# COMPACT_ATOMS: atom_id res chain seq x y z
N MET A 1 -6.48 -4.13 18.88
CA MET A 1 -6.27 -3.94 17.43
C MET A 1 -5.34 -2.75 17.25
N ALA A 2 -4.18 -2.90 16.60
CA ALA A 2 -3.25 -1.80 16.39
C ALA A 2 -3.61 -1.02 15.11
N ARG A 3 -3.65 0.32 15.19
CA ARG A 3 -4.22 1.22 14.18
C ARG A 3 -3.30 1.34 12.95
N CYS A 4 -3.86 1.76 11.82
CA CYS A 4 -3.12 1.94 10.55
C CYS A 4 -1.99 2.98 10.67
N TRP A 5 -2.17 3.99 11.51
CA TRP A 5 -1.27 5.14 11.66
C TRP A 5 -0.04 4.91 12.50
N ASP A 6 -0.09 3.97 13.45
CA ASP A 6 1.04 3.68 14.35
C ASP A 6 2.24 3.01 13.61
N ARG A 7 2.23 3.05 12.26
CA ARG A 7 3.05 2.20 11.36
C ARG A 7 3.54 2.92 10.11
N LEU A 8 3.17 4.18 9.91
CA LEU A 8 3.49 4.92 8.70
C LEU A 8 4.75 5.76 8.92
N ILE A 9 5.86 5.32 8.33
CA ILE A 9 7.05 6.14 8.18
C ILE A 9 7.16 6.47 6.70
N SER A 10 7.50 7.71 6.38
CA SER A 10 7.64 8.15 5.00
C SER A 10 9.06 7.98 4.51
N PHE A 11 9.27 7.03 3.59
CA PHE A 11 10.45 7.00 2.72
C PHE A 11 10.04 6.67 1.29
N GLN A 12 10.55 7.46 0.35
CA GLN A 12 10.67 7.07 -1.05
C GLN A 12 12.06 6.47 -1.23
N VAL A 13 12.12 5.19 -1.59
CA VAL A 13 13.40 4.52 -1.85
C VAL A 13 13.56 4.37 -3.36
N PRO A 14 14.60 4.97 -3.97
CA PRO A 14 14.99 4.62 -5.32
C PRO A 14 15.56 3.21 -5.34
N LEU A 15 14.96 2.29 -6.10
CA LEU A 15 15.42 0.90 -6.22
C LEU A 15 16.57 0.72 -7.25
N PHE A 16 17.30 1.79 -7.60
CA PHE A 16 18.35 1.74 -8.63
C PHE A 16 19.69 2.29 -8.19
N ASP A 17 20.74 1.57 -8.55
CA ASP A 17 22.15 1.95 -8.41
C ASP A 17 22.71 2.66 -9.68
N LYS A 18 21.94 2.73 -10.78
CA LYS A 18 22.33 3.38 -12.04
C LYS A 18 21.18 4.13 -12.72
N GLN A 19 21.49 5.32 -13.21
CA GLN A 19 20.63 6.25 -13.97
C GLN A 19 20.23 5.74 -15.37
N GLU A 20 19.72 4.52 -15.50
CA GLU A 20 19.01 4.10 -16.72
C GLU A 20 17.53 3.88 -16.38
N LYS A 21 16.68 4.83 -16.82
CA LYS A 21 15.22 4.82 -16.68
C LYS A 21 14.60 3.75 -17.59
N ALA A 22 14.88 2.48 -17.34
CA ALA A 22 14.46 1.41 -18.23
C ALA A 22 13.26 0.57 -17.76
N SER A 23 12.88 0.49 -16.47
CA SER A 23 11.80 -0.48 -16.14
C SER A 23 11.11 -0.49 -14.76
N TRP A 24 11.51 0.30 -13.75
CA TRP A 24 10.82 0.26 -12.44
C TRP A 24 10.52 1.67 -11.92
N GLY A 25 9.37 1.81 -11.27
CA GLY A 25 8.98 3.03 -10.56
C GLY A 25 9.59 3.11 -9.17
N TYR A 26 9.11 4.05 -8.37
CA TYR A 26 9.50 4.24 -6.96
C TYR A 26 8.45 3.63 -6.04
N ILE A 27 8.87 3.11 -4.89
CA ILE A 27 7.93 2.84 -3.80
C ILE A 27 7.35 4.19 -3.38
N ASP A 28 6.03 4.34 -3.48
CA ASP A 28 5.33 5.56 -3.09
C ASP A 28 5.65 5.92 -1.63
N LEU A 29 5.55 4.92 -0.75
CA LEU A 29 5.83 5.08 0.67
C LEU A 29 6.21 3.76 1.34
N LEU A 30 7.32 3.77 2.09
CA LEU A 30 7.79 2.61 2.88
C LEU A 30 7.63 2.86 4.39
N GLY A 31 6.59 2.27 4.98
CA GLY A 31 6.33 2.29 6.42
C GLY A 31 7.09 1.21 7.20
N VAL A 32 6.90 1.22 8.53
CA VAL A 32 7.43 0.18 9.43
C VAL A 32 6.41 -0.12 10.51
N ILE A 33 6.15 -1.40 10.78
CA ILE A 33 5.34 -1.76 11.95
C ILE A 33 6.19 -1.71 13.23
N LEU A 34 5.56 -1.62 14.40
CA LEU A 34 6.24 -1.61 15.71
C LEU A 34 7.23 -2.78 15.97
N LYS A 35 7.15 -3.84 15.17
CA LYS A 35 8.11 -4.97 15.18
C LYS A 35 9.25 -4.81 14.16
N GLY A 36 9.50 -3.62 13.63
CA GLY A 36 10.60 -3.35 12.69
C GLY A 36 10.42 -3.91 11.27
N THR A 37 9.28 -4.55 10.96
CA THR A 37 9.03 -5.09 9.61
C THR A 37 8.57 -3.97 8.66
N PRO A 38 9.17 -3.82 7.46
CA PRO A 38 8.74 -2.83 6.49
C PRO A 38 7.33 -3.10 5.95
N VAL A 39 6.67 -2.02 5.55
CA VAL A 39 5.33 -2.00 4.93
C VAL A 39 5.41 -1.23 3.62
N VAL A 40 5.06 -1.84 2.51
CA VAL A 40 4.92 -1.14 1.23
C VAL A 40 3.52 -0.53 1.18
N VAL A 41 3.45 0.79 1.00
CA VAL A 41 2.20 1.53 0.90
C VAL A 41 2.14 2.13 -0.51
N GLU A 42 1.12 1.74 -1.27
CA GLU A 42 0.81 2.27 -2.60
C GLU A 42 -0.30 3.31 -2.47
N LEU A 43 -0.06 4.50 -3.02
CA LEU A 43 -0.95 5.65 -2.89
C LEU A 43 -1.71 5.88 -4.19
N LYS A 44 -3.04 6.02 -4.11
CA LYS A 44 -3.83 6.56 -5.23
C LYS A 44 -4.42 7.91 -4.90
N LYS A 45 -4.49 8.75 -5.92
CA LYS A 45 -5.04 10.10 -5.86
C LYS A 45 -6.56 10.06 -6.03
N GLU A 46 -7.18 11.14 -5.63
CA GLU A 46 -8.58 11.40 -5.96
C GLU A 46 -8.80 11.32 -7.48
N PRO A 47 -9.82 10.57 -7.95
CA PRO A 47 -10.18 10.55 -9.35
C PRO A 47 -10.59 11.94 -9.83
N ALA A 48 -10.00 12.42 -10.92
CA ALA A 48 -10.41 13.69 -11.52
C ALA A 48 -11.86 13.61 -12.02
N THR A 49 -12.65 14.66 -11.84
CA THR A 49 -14.00 14.73 -12.40
C THR A 49 -13.96 14.96 -13.90
N ASN A 50 -14.97 14.43 -14.60
CA ASN A 50 -15.23 14.71 -16.00
C ASN A 50 -16.30 15.83 -16.10
N PRO A 51 -16.41 16.52 -17.26
CA PRO A 51 -17.34 17.64 -17.43
C PRO A 51 -18.83 17.28 -17.28
N VAL A 52 -19.16 15.99 -17.24
CA VAL A 52 -20.52 15.44 -17.19
C VAL A 52 -20.85 14.80 -15.83
N GLY A 53 -20.05 15.06 -14.80
CA GLY A 53 -20.34 14.66 -13.41
C GLY A 53 -19.92 13.24 -13.02
N GLY A 54 -19.13 12.54 -13.84
CA GLY A 54 -18.50 11.26 -13.49
C GLY A 54 -17.00 11.39 -13.18
N THR A 55 -16.37 10.32 -12.70
CA THR A 55 -14.91 10.27 -12.49
C THR A 55 -14.19 9.83 -13.77
N LYS A 56 -13.03 10.43 -14.07
CA LYS A 56 -12.10 9.94 -15.11
C LYS A 56 -11.55 8.57 -14.71
N ALA A 57 -11.03 7.83 -15.69
CA ALA A 57 -10.39 6.53 -15.43
C ALA A 57 -9.30 6.70 -14.34
N SER A 58 -9.47 5.95 -13.25
CA SER A 58 -8.50 5.78 -12.18
C SER A 58 -7.95 4.37 -12.27
N GLU A 59 -6.71 4.16 -11.83
CA GLU A 59 -6.12 2.82 -11.78
C GLU A 59 -6.95 1.89 -10.89
N SER A 60 -7.04 0.61 -11.26
CA SER A 60 -7.85 -0.35 -10.52
C SER A 60 -7.20 -0.76 -9.19
N PRO A 61 -7.98 -1.24 -8.20
CA PRO A 61 -7.45 -1.82 -6.98
C PRO A 61 -6.53 -3.01 -7.27
N LEU A 62 -6.81 -3.77 -8.34
CA LEU A 62 -5.90 -4.79 -8.84
C LEU A 62 -4.53 -4.21 -9.21
N ARG A 63 -4.50 -3.12 -9.98
CA ARG A 63 -3.25 -2.47 -10.38
C ARG A 63 -2.44 -2.00 -9.19
N MET A 64 -3.10 -1.32 -8.24
CA MET A 64 -2.50 -0.87 -6.97
C MET A 64 -1.84 -2.03 -6.21
N VAL A 65 -2.53 -3.16 -6.08
CA VAL A 65 -2.00 -4.34 -5.38
C VAL A 65 -0.82 -4.97 -6.11
N LEU A 66 -0.88 -5.04 -7.44
CA LEU A 66 0.24 -5.56 -8.24
C LEU A 66 1.50 -4.68 -8.15
N GLU A 67 1.33 -3.36 -8.09
CA GLU A 67 2.44 -2.41 -7.91
C GLU A 67 3.09 -2.56 -6.53
N ALA A 68 2.28 -2.55 -5.47
CA ALA A 68 2.76 -2.81 -4.11
C ALA A 68 3.50 -4.16 -3.99
N ALA A 69 2.95 -5.22 -4.60
CA ALA A 69 3.55 -6.56 -4.58
C ALA A 69 4.88 -6.59 -5.34
N ALA A 70 4.99 -5.93 -6.49
CA ALA A 70 6.24 -5.85 -7.25
C ALA A 70 7.36 -5.22 -6.41
N TYR A 71 7.05 -4.12 -5.72
CA TYR A 71 8.01 -3.48 -4.82
C TYR A 71 8.38 -4.33 -3.62
N ALA A 72 7.42 -5.01 -3.00
CA ALA A 72 7.71 -5.91 -1.89
C ALA A 72 8.61 -7.08 -2.30
N ILE A 73 8.40 -7.64 -3.49
CA ILE A 73 9.27 -8.68 -4.06
C ILE A 73 10.69 -8.14 -4.29
N ALA A 74 10.81 -6.93 -4.85
CA ALA A 74 12.10 -6.28 -5.03
C ALA A 74 12.82 -6.03 -3.70
N LEU A 75 12.09 -5.55 -2.69
CA LEU A 75 12.60 -5.33 -1.34
C LEU A 75 13.09 -6.62 -0.69
N ARG A 76 12.30 -7.71 -0.78
CA ARG A 76 12.70 -9.03 -0.24
C ARG A 76 13.97 -9.56 -0.89
N LYS A 77 14.07 -9.47 -2.22
CA LYS A 77 15.26 -9.92 -2.97
C LYS A 77 16.52 -9.14 -2.61
N ASN A 78 16.39 -7.86 -2.27
CA ASN A 78 17.52 -6.98 -1.97
C ASN A 78 17.72 -6.73 -0.47
N TRP A 79 16.97 -7.44 0.39
CA TRP A 79 16.92 -7.13 1.82
C TRP A 79 18.27 -7.14 2.51
N GLY A 80 19.14 -8.12 2.21
CA GLY A 80 20.47 -8.19 2.82
C GLY A 80 21.32 -6.93 2.59
N ARG A 81 21.16 -6.26 1.43
CA ARG A 81 21.85 -5.01 1.09
C ARG A 81 21.12 -3.79 1.64
N PHE A 82 19.79 -3.80 1.61
CA PHE A 82 18.96 -2.67 2.02
C PHE A 82 18.82 -2.56 3.55
N ARG A 83 18.87 -3.68 4.27
CA ARG A 83 18.63 -3.76 5.72
C ARG A 83 19.52 -2.82 6.55
N PRO A 84 20.85 -2.73 6.34
CA PRO A 84 21.68 -1.80 7.11
C PRO A 84 21.25 -0.34 6.96
N GLU A 85 20.93 0.09 5.74
CA GLU A 85 20.43 1.45 5.47
C GLU A 85 19.08 1.69 6.13
N PHE A 86 18.18 0.71 6.03
CA PHE A 86 16.88 0.74 6.70
C PHE A 86 17.03 0.90 8.22
N VAL A 87 17.84 0.05 8.87
CA VAL A 87 18.12 0.12 10.32
C VAL A 87 18.72 1.46 10.71
N GLN A 88 19.70 1.95 9.94
CA GLN A 88 20.33 3.24 10.21
C GLN A 88 19.31 4.37 10.14
N ARG A 89 18.39 4.30 9.18
CA ARG A 89 17.34 5.30 9.03
C ARG A 89 16.32 5.26 10.16
N LEU A 90 15.91 4.08 10.61
CA LEU A 90 15.02 3.95 11.78
C LEU A 90 15.63 4.58 13.04
N LYS A 91 16.95 4.47 13.22
CA LYS A 91 17.68 5.14 14.31
C LYS A 91 17.62 6.67 14.19
N THR A 92 17.81 7.21 12.98
CA THR A 92 17.70 8.66 12.73
C THR A 92 16.31 9.22 12.99
N LEU A 93 15.27 8.38 12.89
CA LEU A 93 13.90 8.75 13.24
C LEU A 93 13.56 8.54 14.72
N GLU A 94 14.54 8.19 15.55
CA GLU A 94 14.36 8.03 17.00
C GLU A 94 13.25 7.04 17.36
N LEU A 95 13.05 6.01 16.53
CA LEU A 95 12.13 4.93 16.87
C LEU A 95 12.61 4.16 18.09
N PRO A 96 11.69 3.58 18.88
CA PRO A 96 12.07 2.77 20.03
C PRO A 96 13.08 1.67 19.67
N ASP A 97 14.07 1.44 20.53
CA ASP A 97 15.05 0.37 20.36
C ASP A 97 14.39 -1.00 20.16
N SER A 98 13.22 -1.21 20.76
CA SER A 98 12.40 -2.42 20.56
C SER A 98 11.92 -2.59 19.11
N THR A 99 11.64 -1.50 18.40
CA THR A 99 11.28 -1.51 16.98
C THR A 99 12.50 -1.82 16.12
N ILE A 100 13.64 -1.20 16.43
CA ILE A 100 14.90 -1.40 15.69
C ILE A 100 15.42 -2.83 15.89
N ALA A 101 15.38 -3.35 17.12
CA ALA A 101 15.73 -4.74 17.44
C ALA A 101 14.79 -5.74 16.76
N GLY A 102 13.55 -5.34 16.45
CA GLY A 102 12.59 -6.16 15.72
C GLY A 102 12.88 -6.30 14.22
N VAL A 103 13.79 -5.49 13.64
CA VAL A 103 14.07 -5.54 12.20
C VAL A 103 14.64 -6.91 11.81
N PRO A 104 13.93 -7.68 10.97
CA PRO A 104 14.27 -9.07 10.74
C PRO A 104 15.59 -9.21 9.97
N GLN A 105 16.35 -10.27 10.26
CA GLN A 105 17.56 -10.59 9.49
C GLN A 105 17.20 -11.02 8.06
N GLU A 106 16.14 -11.82 7.92
CA GLU A 106 15.58 -12.24 6.64
C GLU A 106 14.15 -11.72 6.47
N LEU A 107 13.85 -11.17 5.29
CA LEU A 107 12.53 -10.60 5.02
C LEU A 107 11.61 -11.63 4.36
N SER A 108 10.99 -12.46 5.19
CA SER A 108 10.01 -13.47 4.75
C SER A 108 8.62 -12.88 4.51
N THR A 109 8.27 -11.81 5.22
CA THR A 109 6.96 -11.15 5.13
C THR A 109 7.11 -9.66 4.86
N VAL A 110 6.33 -9.13 3.92
CA VAL A 110 6.19 -7.68 3.67
C VAL A 110 4.71 -7.35 3.55
N ARG A 111 4.22 -6.47 4.42
CA ARG A 111 2.82 -6.05 4.38
C ARG A 111 2.60 -5.05 3.25
N LEU A 112 1.50 -5.21 2.54
CA LEU A 112 1.06 -4.31 1.48
C LEU A 112 -0.14 -3.50 1.97
N VAL A 113 -0.11 -2.19 1.75
CA VAL A 113 -1.23 -1.30 2.06
C VAL A 113 -1.60 -0.55 0.80
N GLY A 114 -2.84 -0.74 0.35
CA GLY A 114 -3.47 0.14 -0.62
C GLY A 114 -4.13 1.31 0.08
N LEU A 115 -3.64 2.53 -0.13
CA LEU A 115 -4.12 3.73 0.55
C LEU A 115 -4.60 4.76 -0.47
N ALA A 116 -5.85 5.19 -0.35
CA ALA A 116 -6.44 6.16 -1.28
C ALA A 116 -7.58 6.95 -0.63
N PRO A 117 -7.95 8.14 -1.15
CA PRO A 117 -9.15 8.87 -0.72
C PRO A 117 -10.44 8.05 -0.85
N ALA A 118 -11.46 8.39 -0.06
CA ALA A 118 -12.78 7.73 -0.14
C ALA A 118 -13.37 7.76 -1.55
N SER A 119 -13.20 8.87 -2.28
CA SER A 119 -13.65 9.02 -3.67
C SER A 119 -13.04 7.98 -4.63
N TYR A 120 -11.79 7.56 -4.39
CA TYR A 120 -11.19 6.46 -5.15
C TYR A 120 -11.90 5.13 -4.89
N TRP A 121 -12.25 4.82 -3.65
CA TRP A 121 -12.88 3.55 -3.29
C TRP A 121 -14.34 3.47 -3.75
N ILE A 122 -15.06 4.59 -3.67
CA ILE A 122 -16.47 4.70 -4.10
C ILE A 122 -16.64 4.29 -5.57
N ASP A 123 -15.67 4.65 -6.43
CA ASP A 123 -15.66 4.25 -7.84
C ASP A 123 -15.76 2.74 -8.05
N TRP A 124 -15.38 1.91 -7.08
CA TRP A 124 -15.37 0.46 -7.21
C TRP A 124 -16.56 -0.23 -6.52
N LEU A 125 -17.50 0.54 -5.95
CA LEU A 125 -18.72 -0.02 -5.39
C LEU A 125 -19.62 -0.61 -6.50
N PRO A 126 -20.33 -1.72 -6.25
CA PRO A 126 -21.14 -2.42 -7.25
C PRO A 126 -22.38 -1.63 -7.74
N VAL A 127 -22.51 -0.37 -7.35
CA VAL A 127 -23.59 0.55 -7.72
C VAL A 127 -23.11 1.69 -8.63
N THR A 128 -21.80 1.84 -8.84
CA THR A 128 -21.24 2.90 -9.69
C THR A 128 -20.99 2.39 -11.11
N ALA A 129 -20.89 3.31 -12.08
CA ALA A 129 -20.64 2.96 -13.48
C ALA A 129 -19.34 2.17 -13.71
N LYS A 130 -18.33 2.33 -12.84
CA LYS A 130 -17.08 1.56 -12.88
C LYS A 130 -17.25 0.21 -12.17
N GLY A 131 -17.79 0.18 -10.96
CA GLY A 131 -18.01 -1.08 -10.23
C GLY A 131 -18.97 -2.04 -10.94
N LEU A 132 -19.98 -1.54 -11.65
CA LEU A 132 -20.90 -2.34 -12.47
C LEU A 132 -20.21 -3.07 -13.64
N LYS A 133 -19.01 -2.63 -14.05
CA LYS A 133 -18.22 -3.32 -15.08
C LYS A 133 -17.41 -4.48 -14.51
N VAL A 134 -17.28 -4.58 -13.18
CA VAL A 134 -16.54 -5.65 -12.52
C VAL A 134 -17.50 -6.79 -12.21
N THR A 135 -17.29 -7.94 -12.87
CA THR A 135 -18.14 -9.10 -12.67
C THR A 135 -17.91 -9.73 -11.29
N PRO A 136 -18.89 -10.48 -10.74
CA PRO A 136 -18.69 -11.25 -9.52
C PRO A 136 -17.51 -12.22 -9.60
N ASP A 137 -17.26 -12.84 -10.76
CA ASP A 137 -16.09 -13.69 -10.98
C ASP A 137 -14.77 -12.93 -10.90
N ALA A 138 -14.72 -11.70 -11.41
CA ALA A 138 -13.53 -10.86 -11.28
C ALA A 138 -13.26 -10.48 -9.82
N TRP A 139 -14.31 -10.21 -9.02
CA TRP A 139 -14.17 -9.98 -7.58
C TRP A 139 -13.67 -11.23 -6.84
N ARG A 140 -14.19 -12.41 -7.16
CA ARG A 140 -13.70 -13.69 -6.62
C ARG A 140 -12.23 -13.93 -6.98
N ALA A 141 -11.87 -13.79 -8.25
CA ALA A 141 -10.49 -13.95 -8.70
C ALA A 141 -9.53 -12.95 -8.02
N PHE A 142 -9.98 -11.72 -7.78
CA PHE A 142 -9.21 -10.74 -7.04
C PHE A 142 -9.05 -11.15 -5.56
N ALA A 143 -10.11 -11.62 -4.90
CA ALA A 143 -10.01 -12.14 -3.53
C ALA A 143 -9.07 -13.35 -3.43
N ASP A 144 -9.13 -14.28 -4.39
CA ASP A 144 -8.23 -15.43 -4.47
C ASP A 144 -6.76 -15.01 -4.64
N LEU A 145 -6.51 -13.96 -5.42
CA LEU A 145 -5.17 -13.38 -5.55
C LEU A 145 -4.67 -12.83 -4.21
N LEU A 146 -5.51 -12.10 -3.46
CA LEU A 146 -5.14 -11.59 -2.14
C LEU A 146 -4.82 -12.72 -1.16
N ALA A 147 -5.60 -13.81 -1.18
CA ALA A 147 -5.33 -14.99 -0.37
C ALA A 147 -4.00 -15.66 -0.75
N LYS A 148 -3.67 -15.76 -2.04
CA LYS A 148 -2.37 -16.27 -2.51
C LYS A 148 -1.21 -15.37 -2.10
N PHE A 149 -1.41 -14.05 -2.09
CA PHE A 149 -0.42 -13.12 -1.58
C PHE A 149 -0.19 -13.29 -0.08
N ASP A 150 -1.24 -13.45 0.72
CA ASP A 150 -1.09 -13.74 2.15
C ASP A 150 -0.26 -15.02 2.38
N GLN A 151 -0.57 -16.11 1.66
CA GLN A 151 0.19 -17.36 1.71
C GLN A 151 1.67 -17.20 1.29
N ALA A 152 1.96 -16.23 0.41
CA ALA A 152 3.31 -15.91 -0.04
C ALA A 152 4.08 -14.95 0.89
N GLY A 153 3.48 -14.55 2.02
CA GLY A 153 4.05 -13.57 2.95
C GLY A 153 3.89 -12.12 2.49
N LEU A 154 2.86 -11.84 1.67
CA LEU A 154 2.51 -10.51 1.17
C LEU A 154 1.08 -10.10 1.58
N PRO A 155 0.73 -10.15 2.88
CA PRO A 155 -0.61 -9.79 3.33
C PRO A 155 -1.00 -8.38 2.89
N VAL A 156 -2.19 -8.25 2.31
CA VAL A 156 -2.71 -6.99 1.77
C VAL A 156 -3.77 -6.43 2.70
N SER A 157 -3.74 -5.12 2.90
CA SER A 157 -4.78 -4.36 3.58
C SER A 157 -5.10 -3.09 2.81
N PHE A 158 -6.31 -2.57 2.98
CA PHE A 158 -6.76 -1.36 2.32
C PHE A 158 -7.25 -0.35 3.34
N ALA A 159 -7.00 0.93 3.06
CA ALA A 159 -7.47 2.01 3.90
C ALA A 159 -7.89 3.22 3.07
N SER A 160 -8.89 3.93 3.56
CA SER A 160 -9.27 5.25 3.06
C SER A 160 -8.47 6.32 3.79
N LEU A 161 -7.88 7.27 3.05
CA LEU A 161 -7.22 8.45 3.59
C LEU A 161 -8.18 9.66 3.55
N SER A 162 -8.14 10.47 4.60
CA SER A 162 -8.88 11.73 4.74
C SER A 162 -8.00 12.73 5.48
N GLY A 163 -8.26 14.03 5.29
CA GLY A 163 -7.54 15.11 5.95
C GLY A 163 -7.36 16.29 5.03
N ASP A 164 -6.83 17.37 5.60
CA ASP A 164 -6.53 18.62 4.92
C ASP A 164 -5.02 18.87 4.90
N ILE A 165 -4.51 19.38 3.78
CA ILE A 165 -3.11 19.77 3.65
C ILE A 165 -2.78 20.99 4.52
N GLU A 166 -3.76 21.86 4.78
CA GLU A 166 -3.62 23.02 5.65
C GLU A 166 -3.72 22.66 7.14
N SER A 167 -4.16 21.45 7.46
CA SER A 167 -4.26 20.94 8.84
C SER A 167 -3.74 19.50 8.91
N PRO A 168 -2.42 19.27 8.85
CA PRO A 168 -1.83 17.93 8.82
C PRO A 168 -2.26 17.02 9.99
N GLU A 169 -2.60 17.58 11.13
CA GLU A 169 -3.14 16.89 12.30
C GLU A 169 -4.51 16.25 12.07
N SER A 170 -5.23 16.67 11.02
CA SER A 170 -6.51 16.09 10.60
C SER A 170 -6.34 14.81 9.76
N LEU A 171 -5.10 14.45 9.38
CA LEU A 171 -4.84 13.26 8.59
C LEU A 171 -5.31 12.00 9.34
N ALA A 172 -6.31 11.33 8.75
CA ALA A 172 -6.95 10.15 9.28
C ALA A 172 -7.10 9.08 8.19
N ALA A 173 -6.95 7.82 8.59
CA ALA A 173 -6.89 6.66 7.72
C ALA A 173 -7.76 5.61 8.37
N GLN A 174 -8.74 5.18 7.62
CA GLN A 174 -9.76 4.27 8.07
C GLN A 174 -9.57 2.95 7.31
N PRO A 175 -9.30 1.83 8.00
CA PRO A 175 -9.26 0.53 7.35
C PRO A 175 -10.57 0.25 6.62
N LEU A 176 -10.48 -0.30 5.41
CA LEU A 176 -11.65 -0.79 4.69
C LEU A 176 -11.95 -2.21 5.15
N GLU A 177 -12.91 -2.33 6.05
CA GLU A 177 -13.43 -3.64 6.44
C GLU A 177 -14.24 -4.23 5.27
N ARG A 178 -13.97 -5.49 4.91
CA ARG A 178 -14.69 -6.23 3.85
C ARG A 178 -14.43 -5.79 2.41
N PHE A 179 -13.27 -5.20 2.13
CA PHE A 179 -12.79 -5.06 0.75
C PHE A 179 -11.82 -6.21 0.40
N PRO A 180 -11.93 -6.85 -0.79
CA PRO A 180 -12.90 -6.61 -1.86
C PRO A 180 -14.34 -6.98 -1.48
N LEU A 181 -15.30 -6.29 -2.07
CA LEU A 181 -16.73 -6.55 -1.88
C LEU A 181 -17.10 -7.84 -2.62
N ILE A 182 -17.03 -8.96 -1.93
CA ILE A 182 -17.59 -10.22 -2.44
C ILE A 182 -19.09 -10.15 -2.17
N SER A 183 -19.89 -10.02 -3.23
CA SER A 183 -21.34 -10.18 -3.13
C SER A 183 -21.63 -11.57 -2.56
N ALA A 184 -22.39 -11.62 -1.46
CA ALA A 184 -22.97 -12.87 -0.96
C ALA A 184 -23.93 -13.47 -1.99
#